data_AF-A0A7Y9GE70-F1
#
_entry.id   AF-A0A7Y9GE70-F1
#
_cell.length_a   1.000
_cell.length_b   1.000
_cell.length_c   1.000
_cell.angle_alpha   90.00
_cell.angle_beta   90.00
_cell.angle_gamma   90.00
#
_symmetry.space_group_name_H-M   'P 1'
#
loop_
_entity.id
_entity.type
_entity.pdbx_description
1 polymer ?
#
loop_
_entity_poly.entity_id
_entity_poly.type
_entity_poly.pdbx_seq_one_letter_code
_entity_poly.pdbx_strand_id
1 'polypeptide(L)'
;MLLILPRYAWGDGSYRYVQLAAMLTQGTMPDAKYSMLGPVLSAPLWLAGKAFGAEEWWCLRYNAFLLIGGVTFCYLALRGKIPRRLLRTFILLLVFGSMFPFHQLWYYGEVFTAILVMTGTVAILINKVRPGWFAIVIAVANTPATLPALTLLTVHRIWDSRRLRWALAVPAAVTLVLLESWVRRGSPFATGYETNHGNPTIMPYSGLPGFSYPIFFGLLSLTLSFGKGLLFFAPGLFLPARGRLRGLAGRCKGIDPTCPYDLWMAFVIGLILTYATYWSWSGATFWGPRYLLFASIPASFALAVRLFQPGPSIAADVITVVALGMSLWAGLNGAVFGDVDTSKVCWPDGNGLYEAPLCYYTPEFSALWYPFVENKTLTTGQQIYLLYGLAVAAYIMWRPVIRLAREAGGLLAPAVVRARSMRW
;
A
#
# COMPACT_ATOMS: atom_id res chain seq x y z
N MET A 1 13.95 -8.87 -9.91
CA MET A 1 14.30 -8.13 -8.68
C MET A 1 13.38 -8.44 -7.50
N LEU A 2 12.04 -8.41 -7.62
CA LEU A 2 11.21 -8.76 -6.45
C LEU A 2 11.36 -10.21 -5.96
N LEU A 3 11.81 -11.14 -6.83
CA LEU A 3 11.97 -12.56 -6.50
C LEU A 3 13.28 -12.91 -5.76
N ILE A 4 14.26 -12.00 -5.72
CA ILE A 4 15.54 -12.20 -5.03
C ILE A 4 15.50 -11.78 -3.55
N LEU A 5 14.42 -11.13 -3.13
CA LEU A 5 14.22 -10.73 -1.75
C LEU A 5 13.83 -11.95 -0.88
N PRO A 6 14.19 -11.94 0.41
CA PRO A 6 13.80 -13.00 1.33
C PRO A 6 12.28 -13.09 1.46
N ARG A 7 11.79 -14.27 1.83
CA ARG A 7 10.37 -14.55 2.03
C ARG A 7 10.17 -15.11 3.43
N TYR A 8 9.09 -14.70 4.08
CA TYR A 8 8.83 -15.06 5.45
C TYR A 8 7.39 -15.56 5.63
N ALA A 9 7.26 -16.72 6.28
CA ALA A 9 6.01 -17.28 6.76
C ALA A 9 5.84 -16.96 8.25
N TRP A 10 5.45 -15.74 8.58
CA TRP A 10 5.19 -15.32 9.96
C TRP A 10 3.86 -14.56 10.04
N GLY A 11 3.43 -14.24 11.27
CA GLY A 11 2.20 -13.49 11.55
C GLY A 11 1.00 -14.05 10.79
N ASP A 12 0.17 -13.17 10.22
CA ASP A 12 -1.05 -13.55 9.49
C ASP A 12 -0.77 -14.48 8.28
N GLY A 13 0.43 -14.42 7.72
CA GLY A 13 0.81 -15.18 6.54
C GLY A 13 1.02 -16.65 6.84
N SER A 14 1.61 -16.99 8.00
CA SER A 14 1.77 -18.40 8.38
C SER A 14 0.40 -19.05 8.62
N TYR A 15 -0.52 -18.38 9.32
CA TYR A 15 -1.89 -18.87 9.50
C TYR A 15 -2.60 -19.13 8.17
N ARG A 16 -2.49 -18.21 7.20
CA ARG A 16 -3.09 -18.38 5.87
C ARG A 16 -2.50 -19.56 5.10
N TYR A 17 -1.18 -19.73 5.15
CA TYR A 17 -0.50 -20.85 4.50
C TYR A 17 -0.90 -22.19 5.12
N VAL A 18 -0.88 -22.30 6.45
CA VAL A 18 -1.27 -23.52 7.17
C VAL A 18 -2.73 -23.88 6.87
N GLN A 19 -3.63 -22.89 6.81
CA GLN A 19 -5.03 -23.14 6.45
C GLN A 19 -5.18 -23.68 5.03
N LEU A 20 -4.47 -23.11 4.05
CA LEU A 20 -4.46 -23.60 2.68
C LEU A 20 -3.93 -25.02 2.61
N ALA A 21 -2.81 -25.30 3.27
CA ALA A 21 -2.22 -26.62 3.31
C ALA A 21 -3.16 -27.66 3.93
N ALA A 22 -3.80 -27.34 5.06
CA ALA A 22 -4.80 -28.22 5.70
C ALA A 22 -5.98 -28.50 4.78
N MET A 23 -6.51 -27.48 4.09
CA MET A 23 -7.59 -27.66 3.11
C MET A 23 -7.20 -28.59 1.97
N LEU A 24 -5.99 -28.45 1.42
CA LEU A 24 -5.55 -29.23 0.26
C LEU A 24 -5.05 -30.63 0.61
N THR A 25 -4.60 -30.86 1.85
CA THR A 25 -4.03 -32.15 2.28
C THR A 25 -5.01 -33.00 3.09
N GLN A 26 -5.82 -32.37 3.94
CA GLN A 26 -6.70 -33.04 4.89
C GLN A 26 -8.18 -32.89 4.51
N GLY A 27 -8.51 -32.04 3.53
CA GLY A 27 -9.90 -31.74 3.16
C GLY A 27 -10.66 -30.94 4.23
N THR A 28 -9.96 -30.40 5.24
CA THR A 28 -10.55 -29.66 6.35
C THR A 28 -10.64 -28.17 6.02
N MET A 29 -11.68 -27.48 6.49
CA MET A 29 -11.77 -26.01 6.46
C MET A 29 -11.49 -25.47 7.87
N PRO A 30 -10.26 -25.02 8.19
CA PRO A 30 -9.95 -24.64 9.56
C PRO A 30 -10.70 -23.38 9.98
N ASP A 31 -11.12 -23.35 11.24
CA ASP A 31 -11.71 -22.18 11.85
C ASP A 31 -10.62 -21.18 12.26
N ALA A 32 -10.37 -20.21 11.39
CA ALA A 32 -9.43 -19.13 11.65
C ALA A 32 -9.98 -17.81 11.13
N LYS A 33 -9.52 -16.71 11.76
CA LYS A 33 -10.05 -15.36 11.53
C LYS A 33 -9.73 -14.75 10.16
N TYR A 34 -8.74 -15.27 9.44
CA TYR A 34 -8.32 -14.71 8.15
C TYR A 34 -9.07 -15.34 6.99
N SER A 35 -9.52 -14.54 6.03
CA SER A 35 -10.23 -15.04 4.85
C SER A 35 -9.37 -16.00 4.01
N MET A 36 -10.00 -17.05 3.49
CA MET A 36 -9.42 -18.04 2.58
C MET A 36 -9.52 -17.67 1.10
N LEU A 37 -10.21 -16.59 0.73
CA LEU A 37 -10.36 -16.19 -0.68
C LEU A 37 -9.02 -15.95 -1.39
N GLY A 38 -8.14 -15.14 -0.79
CA GLY A 38 -6.79 -14.93 -1.30
C GLY A 38 -5.95 -16.22 -1.34
N PRO A 39 -5.86 -16.97 -0.23
CA PRO A 39 -5.13 -18.23 -0.17
C PRO A 39 -5.58 -19.30 -1.17
N VAL A 40 -6.88 -19.50 -1.35
CA VAL A 40 -7.44 -20.47 -2.31
C VAL A 40 -6.96 -20.17 -3.73
N LEU A 41 -6.88 -18.89 -4.12
CA LEU A 41 -6.35 -18.50 -5.43
C LEU A 41 -4.84 -18.74 -5.60
N SER A 42 -4.12 -19.02 -4.52
CA SER A 42 -2.73 -19.48 -4.58
C SER A 42 -2.59 -21.01 -4.58
N ALA A 43 -3.69 -21.78 -4.48
CA ALA A 43 -3.67 -23.24 -4.53
C ALA A 43 -2.92 -23.81 -5.75
N PRO A 44 -3.00 -23.23 -6.97
CA PRO A 44 -2.20 -23.72 -8.10
C PRO A 44 -0.68 -23.65 -7.85
N LEU A 45 -0.21 -22.63 -7.12
CA LEU A 45 1.20 -22.51 -6.75
C LEU A 45 1.59 -23.54 -5.69
N TRP A 46 0.69 -23.81 -4.75
CA TRP A 46 0.88 -24.86 -3.76
C TRP A 46 1.00 -26.23 -4.43
N LEU A 47 0.08 -26.56 -5.34
CA LEU A 47 0.08 -27.83 -6.09
C LEU A 47 1.31 -27.97 -6.98
N ALA A 48 1.72 -26.90 -7.66
CA ALA A 48 2.97 -26.88 -8.42
C ALA A 48 4.17 -27.12 -7.49
N GLY A 49 4.21 -26.48 -6.32
CA GLY A 49 5.26 -26.68 -5.34
C GLY A 49 5.30 -28.10 -4.80
N LYS A 50 4.14 -28.75 -4.59
CA LYS A 50 4.06 -30.14 -4.16
C LYS A 50 4.75 -31.09 -5.13
N ALA A 51 4.65 -30.83 -6.44
CA ALA A 51 5.33 -31.64 -7.46
C ALA A 51 6.87 -31.57 -7.36
N PHE A 52 7.42 -30.55 -6.66
CA PHE A 52 8.86 -30.33 -6.49
C PHE A 52 9.31 -30.36 -5.02
N GLY A 53 8.44 -30.72 -4.07
CA GLY A 53 8.74 -30.67 -2.63
C GLY A 53 9.06 -29.27 -2.09
N ALA A 54 8.42 -28.24 -2.65
CA ALA A 54 8.69 -26.83 -2.37
C ALA A 54 7.41 -25.99 -2.25
N GLU A 55 6.36 -26.55 -1.64
CA GLU A 55 5.02 -25.95 -1.49
C GLU A 55 5.08 -24.53 -0.91
N GLU A 56 5.74 -24.38 0.24
CA GLU A 56 5.86 -23.12 0.94
C GLU A 56 6.59 -22.07 0.09
N TRP A 57 7.69 -22.47 -0.56
CA TRP A 57 8.49 -21.58 -1.39
C TRP A 57 7.69 -20.93 -2.51
N TRP A 58 6.81 -21.70 -3.17
CA TRP A 58 5.95 -21.21 -4.24
C TRP A 58 4.81 -20.33 -3.70
N CYS A 59 4.15 -20.74 -2.61
CA CYS A 59 3.09 -19.97 -1.98
C CYS A 59 3.58 -18.60 -1.48
N LEU A 60 4.75 -18.54 -0.85
CA LEU A 60 5.31 -17.28 -0.36
C LEU A 60 5.65 -16.27 -1.48
N ARG A 61 5.62 -16.69 -2.76
CA ARG A 61 5.80 -15.81 -3.93
C ARG A 61 4.49 -15.39 -4.58
N TYR A 62 3.35 -15.84 -4.07
CA TYR A 62 2.02 -15.49 -4.59
C TYR A 62 1.81 -13.99 -4.73
N ASN A 63 2.15 -13.21 -3.71
CA ASN A 63 2.01 -11.76 -3.73
C ASN A 63 2.85 -11.10 -4.84
N ALA A 64 4.02 -11.65 -5.15
CA ALA A 64 4.84 -11.18 -6.27
C ALA A 64 4.19 -11.47 -7.62
N PHE A 65 3.61 -12.66 -7.80
CA PHE A 65 2.86 -12.98 -9.02
C PHE A 65 1.62 -12.10 -9.18
N LEU A 66 0.88 -11.83 -8.09
CA LEU A 66 -0.24 -10.90 -8.09
C LEU A 66 0.18 -9.50 -8.50
N LEU A 67 1.25 -8.95 -7.89
CA LEU A 67 1.75 -7.62 -8.22
C LEU A 67 2.21 -7.55 -9.69
N ILE A 68 2.97 -8.54 -10.16
CA ILE A 68 3.42 -8.61 -11.56
C ILE A 68 2.23 -8.67 -12.52
N GLY A 69 1.26 -9.56 -12.25
CA GLY A 69 0.05 -9.70 -13.07
C GLY A 69 -0.79 -8.43 -13.10
N GLY A 70 -1.02 -7.82 -11.93
CA GLY A 70 -1.79 -6.58 -11.79
C GLY A 70 -1.13 -5.39 -12.48
N VAL A 71 0.18 -5.19 -12.28
CA VAL A 71 0.94 -4.13 -12.96
C VAL A 71 0.99 -4.35 -14.46
N THR A 72 1.16 -5.60 -14.91
CA THR A 72 1.15 -5.95 -16.34
C THR A 72 -0.21 -5.65 -16.95
N PHE A 73 -1.30 -6.05 -16.29
CA PHE A 73 -2.65 -5.70 -16.71
C PHE A 73 -2.84 -4.19 -16.82
N CYS A 74 -2.48 -3.42 -15.79
CA CYS A 74 -2.57 -1.97 -15.81
C CYS A 74 -1.74 -1.36 -16.94
N TYR A 75 -0.51 -1.84 -17.17
CA TYR A 75 0.32 -1.38 -18.27
C TYR A 75 -0.34 -1.64 -19.63
N LEU A 76 -0.78 -2.87 -19.88
CA LEU A 76 -1.40 -3.25 -21.16
C LEU A 76 -2.72 -2.52 -21.40
N ALA A 77 -3.54 -2.35 -20.36
CA ALA A 77 -4.81 -1.62 -20.42
C ALA A 77 -4.61 -0.13 -20.71
N LEU A 78 -3.55 0.49 -20.17
CA LEU A 78 -3.36 1.94 -20.18
C LEU A 78 -2.30 2.44 -21.18
N ARG A 79 -1.41 1.59 -21.73
CA ARG A 79 -0.27 2.00 -22.60
C ARG A 79 -0.65 2.76 -23.87
N GLY A 80 -1.88 2.58 -24.36
CA GLY A 80 -2.44 3.31 -25.50
C GLY A 80 -3.35 4.47 -25.13
N LYS A 81 -3.68 4.61 -23.83
CA LYS A 81 -4.67 5.56 -23.31
C LYS A 81 -4.06 6.68 -22.47
N ILE A 82 -2.90 6.44 -21.84
CA ILE A 82 -2.17 7.40 -21.01
C ILE A 82 -0.78 7.63 -21.62
N PRO A 83 -0.19 8.84 -21.52
CA PRO A 83 1.20 9.06 -21.92
C PRO A 83 2.16 8.02 -21.33
N ARG A 84 2.91 7.32 -22.20
CA ARG A 84 3.79 6.20 -21.79
C ARG A 84 4.76 6.56 -20.67
N ARG A 85 5.30 7.79 -20.69
CA ARG A 85 6.21 8.28 -19.64
C ARG A 85 5.52 8.33 -18.28
N LEU A 86 4.31 8.88 -18.20
CA LEU A 86 3.52 8.94 -16.96
C LEU A 86 3.23 7.54 -16.43
N LEU A 87 2.78 6.63 -17.30
CA LEU A 87 2.47 5.24 -16.93
C LEU A 87 3.70 4.49 -16.43
N ARG A 88 4.86 4.62 -17.09
CA ARG A 88 6.12 4.02 -16.64
C ARG A 88 6.56 4.58 -15.28
N THR A 89 6.50 5.90 -15.10
CA THR A 89 6.84 6.53 -13.81
C THR A 89 5.89 6.04 -12.70
N PHE A 90 4.59 5.98 -12.95
CA PHE A 90 3.61 5.44 -12.00
C PHE A 90 3.95 4.01 -11.58
N ILE A 91 4.22 3.12 -12.55
CA ILE A 91 4.55 1.72 -12.27
C ILE A 91 5.86 1.60 -11.49
N LEU A 92 6.90 2.37 -11.86
CA LEU A 92 8.17 2.32 -11.13
C LEU A 92 8.02 2.82 -9.70
N LEU A 93 7.28 3.90 -9.48
CA LEU A 93 6.97 4.39 -8.13
C LEU A 93 6.17 3.37 -7.33
N LEU A 94 5.16 2.74 -7.94
CA LEU A 94 4.36 1.72 -7.28
C LEU A 94 5.22 0.51 -6.87
N VAL A 95 6.12 0.06 -7.74
CA VAL A 95 6.91 -1.16 -7.51
C VAL A 95 8.17 -0.93 -6.67
N PHE A 96 8.76 0.27 -6.70
CA PHE A 96 10.04 0.55 -6.02
C PHE A 96 10.01 1.72 -5.04
N GLY A 97 9.06 2.64 -5.14
CA GLY A 97 8.95 3.84 -4.30
C GLY A 97 7.66 3.89 -3.49
N SER A 98 7.20 2.73 -2.99
CA SER A 98 5.98 2.61 -2.20
C SER A 98 6.14 1.52 -1.13
N MET A 99 5.06 1.14 -0.45
CA MET A 99 5.07 0.05 0.54
C MET A 99 5.07 -1.36 -0.09
N PHE A 100 4.77 -1.50 -1.38
CA PHE A 100 4.68 -2.81 -2.04
C PHE A 100 5.93 -3.70 -1.89
N PRO A 101 7.18 -3.19 -2.01
CA PRO A 101 8.39 -3.98 -1.81
C PRO A 101 8.43 -4.74 -0.47
N PHE A 102 8.11 -4.08 0.65
CA PHE A 102 8.05 -4.73 1.96
C PHE A 102 6.94 -5.79 2.00
N HIS A 103 5.75 -5.45 1.50
CA HIS A 103 4.62 -6.38 1.50
C HIS A 103 4.84 -7.61 0.60
N GLN A 104 5.83 -7.60 -0.30
CA GLN A 104 6.21 -8.80 -1.05
C GLN A 104 6.93 -9.84 -0.18
N LEU A 105 7.56 -9.42 0.92
CA LEU A 105 8.31 -10.33 1.80
C LEU A 105 7.38 -11.30 2.54
N TRP A 106 6.10 -10.97 2.66
CA TRP A 106 5.11 -11.67 3.47
C TRP A 106 3.95 -12.21 2.63
N TYR A 107 3.38 -13.33 3.06
CA TYR A 107 2.19 -13.93 2.45
C TYR A 107 0.88 -13.39 3.05
N TYR A 108 0.78 -12.06 3.13
CA TYR A 108 -0.39 -11.41 3.71
C TYR A 108 -1.46 -11.05 2.66
N GLY A 109 -2.67 -10.78 3.13
CA GLY A 109 -3.84 -10.52 2.29
C GLY A 109 -3.95 -9.12 1.69
N GLU A 110 -3.19 -8.12 2.18
CA GLU A 110 -3.37 -6.73 1.74
C GLU A 110 -2.94 -6.52 0.28
N VAL A 111 -1.91 -7.24 -0.20
CA VAL A 111 -1.48 -7.18 -1.60
C VAL A 111 -2.60 -7.67 -2.51
N PHE A 112 -3.29 -8.75 -2.14
CA PHE A 112 -4.44 -9.27 -2.87
C PHE A 112 -5.54 -8.21 -2.97
N THR A 113 -5.98 -7.66 -1.83
CA THR A 113 -7.03 -6.64 -1.83
C THR A 113 -6.60 -5.41 -2.63
N ALA A 114 -5.37 -4.92 -2.43
CA ALA A 114 -4.92 -3.70 -3.08
C ALA A 114 -4.81 -3.83 -4.59
N ILE A 115 -4.24 -4.94 -5.08
CA ILE A 115 -4.06 -5.18 -6.51
C ILE A 115 -5.40 -5.42 -7.21
N LEU A 116 -6.31 -6.22 -6.63
CA LEU A 116 -7.60 -6.47 -7.26
C LEU A 116 -8.48 -5.21 -7.31
N VAL A 117 -8.44 -4.35 -6.28
CA VAL A 117 -9.15 -3.06 -6.33
C VAL A 117 -8.53 -2.15 -7.41
N MET A 118 -7.21 -2.07 -7.50
CA MET A 118 -6.52 -1.31 -8.56
C MET A 118 -6.88 -1.81 -9.96
N THR A 119 -6.78 -3.12 -10.20
CA THR A 119 -7.06 -3.70 -11.52
C THR A 119 -8.54 -3.62 -11.84
N GLY A 120 -9.42 -3.77 -10.84
CA GLY A 120 -10.86 -3.67 -11.01
C GLY A 120 -11.32 -2.27 -11.38
N THR A 121 -10.79 -1.24 -10.72
CA THR A 121 -11.03 0.17 -11.08
C THR A 121 -10.47 0.53 -12.45
N VAL A 122 -9.28 0.03 -12.82
CA VAL A 122 -8.73 0.18 -14.18
C VAL A 122 -9.60 -0.54 -15.23
N ALA A 123 -10.12 -1.73 -14.92
CA ALA A 123 -11.03 -2.46 -15.80
C ALA A 123 -12.32 -1.67 -16.04
N ILE A 124 -12.90 -1.05 -15.00
CA ILE A 124 -14.05 -0.15 -15.14
C ILE A 124 -13.72 1.03 -16.07
N LEU A 125 -12.52 1.61 -15.96
CA LEU A 125 -12.07 2.74 -16.79
C LEU A 125 -11.97 2.38 -18.27
N ILE A 126 -11.61 1.13 -18.61
CA ILE A 126 -11.55 0.63 -19.99
C ILE A 126 -12.87 -0.03 -20.45
N ASN A 127 -14.00 0.34 -19.83
CA ASN A 127 -15.34 -0.17 -20.13
C ASN A 127 -15.54 -1.68 -19.89
N LYS A 128 -14.66 -2.34 -19.13
CA LYS A 128 -14.82 -3.73 -18.68
C LYS A 128 -15.46 -3.75 -17.30
N VAL A 129 -16.69 -3.22 -17.23
CA VAL A 129 -17.33 -2.86 -15.95
C VAL A 129 -17.67 -4.08 -15.08
N ARG A 130 -18.23 -5.14 -15.65
CA ARG A 130 -18.60 -6.37 -14.92
C ARG A 130 -17.38 -7.05 -14.28
N PRO A 131 -16.32 -7.43 -15.02
CA PRO A 131 -15.14 -8.04 -14.40
C PRO A 131 -14.44 -7.09 -13.44
N GLY A 132 -14.51 -5.77 -13.68
CA GLY A 132 -13.95 -4.79 -12.76
C GLY A 132 -14.61 -4.78 -11.38
N TRP A 133 -15.94 -4.76 -11.33
CA TRP A 133 -16.67 -4.87 -10.05
C TRP A 133 -16.51 -6.24 -9.40
N PHE A 134 -16.49 -7.32 -10.19
CA PHE A 134 -16.23 -8.66 -9.67
C PHE A 134 -14.88 -8.71 -8.94
N ALA A 135 -13.81 -8.19 -9.55
CA ALA A 135 -12.49 -8.11 -8.92
C ALA A 135 -12.52 -7.31 -7.61
N ILE A 136 -13.16 -6.14 -7.59
CA ILE A 136 -13.29 -5.30 -6.39
C ILE A 136 -14.06 -6.03 -5.27
N VAL A 137 -15.16 -6.70 -5.60
CA VAL A 137 -15.99 -7.46 -4.65
C VAL A 137 -15.19 -8.59 -4.01
N ILE A 138 -14.46 -9.37 -4.82
CA ILE A 138 -13.58 -10.44 -4.32
C ILE A 138 -12.45 -9.87 -3.45
N ALA A 139 -11.87 -8.74 -3.85
CA ALA A 139 -10.82 -8.05 -3.10
C ALA A 139 -11.27 -7.65 -1.69
N VAL A 140 -12.47 -7.09 -1.59
CA VAL A 140 -13.06 -6.59 -0.35
C VAL A 140 -13.51 -7.75 0.53
N ALA A 141 -14.07 -8.81 -0.06
CA ALA A 141 -14.43 -10.01 0.69
C ALA A 141 -13.20 -10.68 1.35
N ASN A 142 -12.02 -10.63 0.71
CA ASN A 142 -10.77 -11.11 1.32
C ASN A 142 -10.32 -10.31 2.55
N THR A 143 -10.71 -9.04 2.66
CA THR A 143 -10.41 -8.18 3.81
C THR A 143 -11.68 -7.43 4.24
N PRO A 144 -12.58 -8.06 5.01
CA PRO A 144 -13.92 -7.52 5.31
C PRO A 144 -13.92 -6.11 5.93
N ALA A 145 -12.88 -5.75 6.68
CA ALA A 145 -12.69 -4.40 7.21
C ALA A 145 -12.59 -3.30 6.11
N THR A 146 -12.47 -3.67 4.84
CA THR A 146 -12.50 -2.74 3.70
C THR A 146 -13.91 -2.49 3.15
N LEU A 147 -14.96 -3.07 3.74
CA LEU A 147 -16.36 -2.82 3.36
C LEU A 147 -16.74 -1.32 3.39
N PRO A 148 -16.39 -0.52 4.42
CA PRO A 148 -16.68 0.91 4.40
C PRO A 148 -15.97 1.65 3.26
N ALA A 149 -14.76 1.22 2.91
CA ALA A 149 -14.02 1.74 1.75
C ALA A 149 -14.73 1.42 0.42
N LEU A 150 -15.28 0.21 0.28
CA LEU A 150 -16.13 -0.15 -0.85
C LEU A 150 -17.40 0.71 -0.91
N THR A 151 -18.05 0.93 0.24
CA THR A 151 -19.24 1.79 0.32
C THR A 151 -18.93 3.20 -0.18
N LEU A 152 -17.85 3.84 0.29
CA LEU A 152 -17.47 5.16 -0.20
C LEU A 152 -17.12 5.17 -1.69
N LEU A 153 -16.37 4.17 -2.17
CA LEU A 153 -16.06 4.02 -3.60
C LEU A 153 -17.34 3.89 -4.44
N THR A 154 -18.31 3.08 -4.01
CA THR A 154 -19.58 2.88 -4.73
C THR A 154 -20.47 4.11 -4.69
N VAL A 155 -20.58 4.80 -3.54
CA VAL A 155 -21.31 6.07 -3.40
C VAL A 155 -20.72 7.11 -4.36
N HIS A 156 -19.40 7.25 -4.39
CA HIS A 156 -18.72 8.15 -5.33
C HIS A 156 -19.04 7.78 -6.79
N ARG A 157 -19.01 6.49 -7.12
CA ARG A 157 -19.34 6.02 -8.47
C ARG A 157 -20.81 6.23 -8.85
N ILE A 158 -21.74 6.07 -7.90
CA ILE A 158 -23.16 6.36 -8.08
C ILE A 158 -23.36 7.85 -8.33
N TRP A 159 -22.66 8.70 -7.56
CA TRP A 159 -22.70 10.14 -7.71
C TRP A 159 -22.27 10.58 -9.12
N ASP A 160 -21.12 10.09 -9.60
CA ASP A 160 -20.59 10.46 -10.91
C ASP A 160 -21.43 9.93 -12.08
N SER A 161 -21.89 8.68 -11.98
CA SER A 161 -22.59 8.04 -13.10
C SER A 161 -24.11 8.18 -13.05
N ARG A 162 -24.66 8.67 -11.93
CA ARG A 162 -26.09 8.75 -11.61
C ARG A 162 -26.83 7.42 -11.75
N ARG A 163 -26.16 6.30 -11.46
CA ARG A 163 -26.70 4.94 -11.60
C ARG A 163 -26.64 4.18 -10.29
N LEU A 164 -27.80 3.90 -9.68
CA LEU A 164 -27.90 3.21 -8.40
C LEU A 164 -27.43 1.74 -8.43
N ARG A 165 -27.42 1.11 -9.62
CA ARG A 165 -27.03 -0.31 -9.77
C ARG A 165 -25.64 -0.66 -9.22
N TRP A 166 -24.75 0.30 -9.05
CA TRP A 166 -23.42 0.06 -8.47
C TRP A 166 -23.48 -0.23 -6.96
N ALA A 167 -24.58 0.15 -6.30
CA ALA A 167 -24.84 -0.22 -4.92
C ALA A 167 -24.81 -1.73 -4.72
N LEU A 168 -25.14 -2.53 -5.75
CA LEU A 168 -25.11 -4.00 -5.71
C LEU A 168 -23.72 -4.60 -5.39
N ALA A 169 -22.63 -3.84 -5.56
CA ALA A 169 -21.30 -4.31 -5.20
C ALA A 169 -21.15 -4.50 -3.67
N VAL A 170 -21.76 -3.64 -2.86
CA VAL A 170 -21.73 -3.74 -1.39
C VAL A 170 -22.41 -5.01 -0.86
N PRO A 171 -23.70 -5.28 -1.15
CA PRO A 171 -24.35 -6.50 -0.70
C PRO A 171 -23.70 -7.74 -1.32
N ALA A 172 -23.16 -7.69 -2.54
CA ALA A 172 -22.41 -8.82 -3.10
C ALA A 172 -21.16 -9.15 -2.26
N ALA A 173 -20.39 -8.14 -1.84
CA ALA A 173 -19.23 -8.34 -0.97
C ALA A 173 -19.64 -8.83 0.43
N VAL A 174 -20.68 -8.23 1.03
CA VAL A 174 -21.23 -8.68 2.32
C VAL A 174 -21.67 -10.14 2.23
N THR A 175 -22.43 -10.52 1.21
CA THR A 175 -22.88 -11.89 1.01
C THR A 175 -21.70 -12.85 0.92
N LEU A 176 -20.62 -12.53 0.19
CA LEU A 176 -19.44 -13.39 0.13
C LEU A 176 -18.75 -13.55 1.49
N VAL A 177 -18.64 -12.48 2.29
CA VAL A 177 -18.07 -12.55 3.64
C VAL A 177 -18.92 -13.42 4.57
N LEU A 178 -20.24 -13.26 4.52
CA LEU A 178 -21.17 -14.04 5.33
C LEU A 178 -21.21 -15.50 4.89
N LEU A 179 -21.16 -15.78 3.58
CA LEU A 179 -21.09 -17.13 3.03
C LEU A 179 -19.79 -17.83 3.44
N GLU A 180 -18.64 -17.15 3.34
CA GLU A 180 -17.38 -17.72 3.82
C GLU A 180 -17.46 -18.05 5.32
N SER A 181 -18.01 -17.13 6.11
CA SER A 181 -18.19 -17.32 7.55
C SER A 181 -19.09 -18.51 7.86
N TRP A 182 -20.21 -18.64 7.16
CA TRP A 182 -21.13 -19.77 7.32
C TRP A 182 -20.48 -21.10 6.93
N VAL A 183 -19.81 -21.16 5.78
CA VAL A 183 -19.14 -22.37 5.31
C VAL A 183 -18.05 -22.84 6.27
N ARG A 184 -17.33 -21.91 6.91
CA ARG A 184 -16.19 -22.24 7.79
C ARG A 184 -16.57 -22.47 9.24
N ARG A 185 -17.58 -21.76 9.75
CA ARG A 185 -17.90 -21.68 11.19
C ARG A 185 -19.34 -22.06 11.53
N GLY A 186 -20.14 -22.45 10.54
CA GLY A 186 -21.55 -22.82 10.74
C GLY A 186 -22.50 -21.64 10.99
N SER A 187 -22.00 -20.40 11.06
CA SER A 187 -22.81 -19.19 11.24
C SER A 187 -22.30 -18.04 10.37
N PRO A 188 -23.18 -17.28 9.70
CA PRO A 188 -22.77 -16.12 8.91
C PRO A 188 -22.24 -14.96 9.78
N PHE A 189 -22.58 -14.94 11.08
CA PHE A 189 -22.18 -13.87 12.00
C PHE A 189 -20.98 -14.23 12.87
N ALA A 190 -20.51 -15.48 12.81
CA ALA A 190 -19.24 -15.85 13.40
C ALA A 190 -18.12 -15.37 12.46
N THR A 191 -17.40 -14.32 12.85
CA THR A 191 -16.34 -13.67 12.07
C THR A 191 -14.95 -14.22 12.38
N GLY A 192 -14.76 -14.82 13.56
CA GLY A 192 -13.45 -15.21 14.10
C GLY A 192 -12.70 -14.06 14.78
N TYR A 193 -13.33 -12.88 14.90
CA TYR A 193 -12.75 -11.68 15.53
C TYR A 193 -13.39 -11.34 16.88
N GLU A 194 -14.32 -12.17 17.38
CA GLU A 194 -15.14 -11.90 18.57
C GLU A 194 -14.29 -11.64 19.83
N THR A 195 -13.17 -12.35 19.97
CA THR A 195 -12.23 -12.24 21.10
C THR A 195 -10.91 -11.56 20.72
N ASN A 196 -10.85 -10.91 19.55
CA ASN A 196 -9.59 -10.35 19.05
C ASN A 196 -9.27 -8.98 19.69
N HIS A 197 -8.36 -9.00 20.66
CA HIS A 197 -7.77 -7.84 21.31
C HIS A 197 -6.25 -7.98 21.43
N GLY A 198 -5.56 -6.88 21.74
CA GLY A 198 -4.13 -6.89 22.09
C GLY A 198 -3.94 -6.92 23.60
N ASN A 199 -2.69 -6.84 24.05
CA ASN A 199 -2.44 -6.56 25.46
C ASN A 199 -2.54 -5.04 25.71
N PRO A 200 -2.88 -4.62 26.94
CA PRO A 200 -2.85 -3.20 27.33
C PRO A 200 -1.45 -2.60 27.15
N THR A 201 -1.35 -1.30 26.84
CA THR A 201 -0.07 -0.55 26.79
C THR A 201 -0.19 0.77 27.56
N ILE A 202 0.82 1.65 27.48
CA ILE A 202 0.74 3.03 27.99
C ILE A 202 -0.39 3.84 27.32
N MET A 203 -0.83 3.44 26.12
CA MET A 203 -1.99 4.07 25.48
C MET A 203 -3.30 3.57 26.12
N PRO A 204 -4.19 4.47 26.61
CA PRO A 204 -5.40 4.08 27.35
C PRO A 204 -6.40 3.18 26.60
N TYR A 205 -6.39 3.23 25.27
CA TYR A 205 -7.31 2.48 24.41
C TYR A 205 -6.67 1.22 23.81
N SER A 206 -5.40 0.96 24.11
CA SER A 206 -4.72 -0.25 23.68
C SER A 206 -5.17 -1.44 24.55
N GLY A 207 -5.35 -2.61 23.93
CA GLY A 207 -5.85 -3.80 24.62
C GLY A 207 -7.38 -3.93 24.65
N LEU A 208 -8.12 -2.90 24.23
CA LEU A 208 -9.56 -3.01 24.00
C LEU A 208 -9.85 -3.79 22.70
N PRO A 209 -10.97 -4.52 22.60
CA PRO A 209 -11.32 -5.26 21.40
C PRO A 209 -11.84 -4.36 20.28
N GLY A 210 -11.85 -4.89 19.05
CA GLY A 210 -12.55 -4.30 17.90
C GLY A 210 -12.16 -2.86 17.52
N PHE A 211 -13.17 -2.03 17.29
CA PHE A 211 -13.04 -0.64 16.80
C PHE A 211 -13.26 0.38 17.93
N SER A 212 -12.50 0.23 19.02
CA SER A 212 -12.63 0.98 20.26
C SER A 212 -11.72 2.21 20.37
N TYR A 213 -10.80 2.41 19.43
CA TYR A 213 -9.88 3.55 19.46
C TYR A 213 -10.60 4.85 19.06
N PRO A 214 -10.40 5.99 19.76
CA PRO A 214 -11.05 7.23 19.40
C PRO A 214 -10.60 7.71 18.02
N ILE A 215 -11.57 7.98 17.15
CA ILE A 215 -11.33 8.31 15.74
C ILE A 215 -10.36 9.48 15.56
N PHE A 216 -10.45 10.52 16.39
CA PHE A 216 -9.58 11.69 16.30
C PHE A 216 -8.10 11.32 16.48
N PHE A 217 -7.77 10.56 17.54
CA PHE A 217 -6.41 10.12 17.77
C PHE A 217 -5.95 9.14 16.69
N GLY A 218 -6.83 8.27 16.21
CA GLY A 218 -6.50 7.33 15.14
C GLY A 218 -6.17 8.03 13.82
N LEU A 219 -6.93 9.08 13.47
CA LEU A 219 -6.66 9.90 12.28
C LEU A 219 -5.30 10.59 12.39
N LEU A 220 -5.00 11.21 13.53
CA LEU A 220 -3.71 11.83 13.78
C LEU A 220 -2.58 10.81 13.67
N SER A 221 -2.78 9.63 14.23
CA SER A 221 -1.78 8.58 14.28
C SER A 221 -1.53 7.95 12.91
N LEU A 222 -2.57 7.59 12.18
CA LEU A 222 -2.44 7.03 10.82
C LEU A 222 -1.88 8.03 9.80
N THR A 223 -1.96 9.33 10.07
CA THR A 223 -1.43 10.35 9.16
C THR A 223 -0.03 10.81 9.54
N LEU A 224 0.25 11.07 10.82
CA LEU A 224 1.44 11.78 11.29
C LEU A 224 2.41 10.97 12.16
N SER A 225 2.08 9.74 12.56
CA SER A 225 3.02 8.87 13.30
C SER A 225 4.32 8.69 12.51
N PHE A 226 5.49 8.84 13.13
CA PHE A 226 6.77 8.62 12.45
C PHE A 226 6.95 7.17 12.02
N GLY A 227 6.57 6.22 12.88
CA GLY A 227 6.67 4.78 12.61
C GLY A 227 5.64 4.24 11.63
N LYS A 228 4.47 4.88 11.51
CA LYS A 228 3.28 4.30 10.85
C LYS A 228 2.50 5.27 9.96
N GLY A 229 2.83 6.55 9.96
CA GLY A 229 2.00 7.60 9.34
C GLY A 229 2.09 7.64 7.83
N LEU A 230 0.94 7.83 7.16
CA LEU A 230 0.85 7.97 5.71
C LEU A 230 1.70 9.13 5.17
N LEU A 231 1.96 10.18 5.95
CA LEU A 231 2.82 11.29 5.54
C LEU A 231 4.22 10.80 5.12
N PHE A 232 4.71 9.75 5.77
CA PHE A 232 6.04 9.22 5.55
C PHE A 232 6.05 8.02 4.61
N PHE A 233 5.05 7.13 4.70
CA PHE A 233 4.99 5.92 3.88
C PHE A 233 4.30 6.11 2.52
N ALA A 234 3.46 7.13 2.38
CA ALA A 234 2.72 7.45 1.15
C ALA A 234 2.60 8.98 0.93
N PRO A 235 3.72 9.75 0.96
CA PRO A 235 3.72 11.21 0.91
C PRO A 235 3.02 11.80 -0.32
N GLY A 236 2.97 11.04 -1.42
CA GLY A 236 2.26 11.44 -2.64
C GLY A 236 0.77 11.74 -2.46
N LEU A 237 0.10 11.18 -1.43
CA LEU A 237 -1.31 11.48 -1.12
C LEU A 237 -1.55 12.94 -0.78
N PHE A 238 -0.55 13.60 -0.18
CA PHE A 238 -0.65 14.97 0.31
C PHE A 238 -0.29 16.00 -0.77
N LEU A 239 0.04 15.55 -1.99
CA LEU A 239 0.32 16.42 -3.10
C LEU A 239 -0.95 16.75 -3.90
N PRO A 240 -1.17 18.01 -4.30
CA PRO A 240 -2.32 18.38 -5.12
C PRO A 240 -2.19 17.78 -6.52
N ALA A 241 -2.96 16.71 -6.80
CA ALA A 241 -2.95 16.02 -8.10
C ALA A 241 -4.18 16.33 -8.97
N ARG A 242 -5.34 16.61 -8.36
CA ARG A 242 -6.64 16.67 -9.07
C ARG A 242 -6.69 17.70 -10.20
N GLY A 243 -6.20 18.92 -9.95
CA GLY A 243 -6.15 19.97 -10.97
C GLY A 243 -5.26 19.59 -12.17
N ARG A 244 -4.14 18.92 -11.90
CA ARG A 244 -3.21 18.43 -12.94
C ARG A 244 -3.80 17.27 -13.73
N LEU A 245 -4.50 16.36 -13.07
CA LEU A 245 -5.22 15.27 -13.71
C LEU A 245 -6.29 15.79 -14.69
N ARG A 246 -7.03 16.84 -14.33
CA ARG A 246 -7.95 17.51 -15.28
C ARG A 246 -7.22 18.06 -16.50
N GLY A 247 -6.08 18.70 -16.30
CA GLY A 247 -5.21 19.15 -17.40
C GLY A 247 -4.63 18.03 -18.26
N LEU A 248 -4.63 16.77 -17.78
CA LEU A 248 -4.21 15.59 -18.54
C LEU A 248 -5.32 14.96 -19.37
N ALA A 249 -6.59 15.32 -19.16
CA ALA A 249 -7.72 14.71 -19.86
C ALA A 249 -7.56 14.80 -21.39
N GLY A 250 -7.15 15.97 -21.91
CA GLY A 250 -6.91 16.16 -23.35
C GLY A 250 -5.72 15.36 -23.92
N ARG A 251 -4.84 14.81 -23.07
CA ARG A 251 -3.72 13.94 -23.47
C ARG A 251 -4.03 12.45 -23.32
N CYS A 252 -5.19 12.11 -22.76
CA CYS A 252 -5.61 10.74 -22.54
C CYS A 252 -6.64 10.32 -23.61
N LYS A 253 -6.48 9.12 -24.17
CA LYS A 253 -7.35 8.64 -25.27
C LYS A 253 -8.58 7.91 -24.73
N GLY A 254 -9.72 8.60 -24.77
CA GLY A 254 -11.03 8.01 -24.46
C GLY A 254 -11.16 7.50 -23.03
N ILE A 255 -10.41 8.10 -22.09
CA ILE A 255 -10.52 7.86 -20.66
C ILE A 255 -10.30 9.18 -19.91
N ASP A 256 -10.96 9.30 -18.76
CA ASP A 256 -10.70 10.38 -17.81
C ASP A 256 -9.78 9.86 -16.69
N PRO A 257 -8.54 10.37 -16.57
CA PRO A 257 -7.61 9.93 -15.53
C PRO A 257 -8.00 10.41 -14.13
N THR A 258 -8.93 11.37 -13.99
CA THR A 258 -9.45 11.80 -12.67
C THR A 258 -10.37 10.75 -12.05
N CYS A 259 -11.15 10.04 -12.87
CA CYS A 259 -12.08 9.00 -12.44
C CYS A 259 -11.43 7.88 -11.60
N PRO A 260 -10.38 7.17 -12.05
CA PRO A 260 -9.75 6.14 -11.21
C PRO A 260 -9.11 6.74 -9.96
N TYR A 261 -8.55 7.96 -10.04
CA TYR A 261 -7.94 8.62 -8.90
C TYR A 261 -8.95 8.96 -7.82
N ASP A 262 -10.09 9.56 -8.17
CA ASP A 262 -11.13 9.94 -7.22
C ASP A 262 -11.74 8.67 -6.56
N LEU A 263 -11.91 7.57 -7.33
CA LEU A 263 -12.33 6.27 -6.76
C LEU A 263 -11.29 5.67 -5.81
N TRP A 264 -9.99 5.76 -6.13
CA TRP A 264 -8.92 5.31 -5.24
C TRP A 264 -8.88 6.14 -3.97
N MET A 265 -9.02 7.46 -4.07
CA MET A 265 -9.07 8.34 -2.91
C MET A 265 -10.30 8.05 -2.03
N ALA A 266 -11.47 7.82 -2.61
CA ALA A 266 -12.67 7.41 -1.85
C ALA A 266 -12.44 6.12 -1.06
N PHE A 267 -11.77 5.13 -1.68
CA PHE A 267 -11.41 3.88 -1.01
C PHE A 267 -10.39 4.12 0.12
N VAL A 268 -9.33 4.89 -0.13
CA VAL A 268 -8.32 5.23 0.91
C VAL A 268 -8.97 5.95 2.09
N ILE A 269 -9.85 6.92 1.83
CA ILE A 269 -10.57 7.65 2.90
C ILE A 269 -11.38 6.67 3.74
N GLY A 270 -12.08 5.72 3.12
CA GLY A 270 -12.83 4.71 3.86
C GLY A 270 -11.92 3.81 4.70
N LEU A 271 -10.75 3.40 4.17
CA LEU A 271 -9.78 2.64 4.96
C LEU A 271 -9.28 3.44 6.16
N ILE A 272 -8.95 4.72 5.97
CA ILE A 272 -8.49 5.59 7.05
C ILE A 272 -9.58 5.71 8.13
N LEU A 273 -10.83 5.94 7.73
CA LEU A 273 -11.94 6.06 8.68
C LEU A 273 -12.19 4.75 9.46
N THR A 274 -12.06 3.60 8.80
CA THR A 274 -12.22 2.29 9.46
C THR A 274 -11.06 1.97 10.39
N TYR A 275 -9.83 2.13 9.94
CA TYR A 275 -8.66 1.77 10.75
C TYR A 275 -8.30 2.81 11.79
N ALA A 276 -8.78 4.06 11.69
CA ALA A 276 -8.61 5.07 12.73
C ALA A 276 -9.31 4.68 14.04
N THR A 277 -10.37 3.88 13.98
CA THR A 277 -11.04 3.38 15.18
C THR A 277 -10.54 2.02 15.63
N TYR A 278 -9.68 1.37 14.84
CA TYR A 278 -9.18 0.03 15.16
C TYR A 278 -8.18 0.05 16.31
N TRP A 279 -8.34 -0.83 17.30
CA TRP A 279 -7.46 -0.87 18.48
C TRP A 279 -5.98 -1.09 18.10
N SER A 280 -5.73 -1.82 17.01
CA SER A 280 -4.40 -2.08 16.46
C SER A 280 -4.14 -1.27 15.20
N TRP A 281 -4.60 -0.01 15.13
CA TRP A 281 -4.40 0.86 13.96
C TRP A 281 -2.94 0.90 13.46
N SER A 282 -1.96 0.72 14.36
CA SER A 282 -0.53 0.70 14.05
C SER A 282 -0.09 -0.54 13.25
N GLY A 283 -0.93 -1.57 13.13
CA GLY A 283 -0.53 -2.85 12.52
C GLY A 283 0.49 -3.62 13.36
N ALA A 284 0.58 -3.33 14.67
CA ALA A 284 1.50 -3.95 15.63
C ALA A 284 2.96 -3.93 15.15
N THR A 285 3.63 -5.09 15.16
CA THR A 285 5.03 -5.32 14.79
C THR A 285 5.27 -5.40 13.28
N PHE A 286 4.34 -4.91 12.46
CA PHE A 286 4.50 -4.89 11.02
C PHE A 286 5.06 -3.55 10.54
N TRP A 287 5.93 -3.55 9.53
CA TRP A 287 6.51 -2.32 8.99
C TRP A 287 5.45 -1.38 8.39
N GLY A 288 5.41 -0.14 8.88
CA GLY A 288 4.49 0.89 8.39
C GLY A 288 3.00 0.60 8.61
N PRO A 289 2.11 1.41 7.99
CA PRO A 289 0.66 1.24 8.13
C PRO A 289 0.15 0.10 7.24
N ARG A 290 0.37 -1.13 7.69
CA ARG A 290 0.00 -2.39 7.01
C ARG A 290 -1.33 -2.33 6.26
N TYR A 291 -2.38 -1.92 6.96
CA TYR A 291 -3.76 -1.94 6.46
C TYR A 291 -4.03 -0.90 5.36
N LEU A 292 -3.14 0.08 5.22
CA LEU A 292 -3.25 1.18 4.27
C LEU A 292 -2.33 0.99 3.06
N LEU A 293 -1.84 -0.23 2.78
CA LEU A 293 -1.05 -0.55 1.59
C LEU A 293 -1.66 0.06 0.31
N PHE A 294 -2.99 -0.02 0.17
CA PHE A 294 -3.71 0.50 -0.99
C PHE A 294 -3.42 1.99 -1.25
N ALA A 295 -3.13 2.78 -0.21
CA ALA A 295 -2.80 4.19 -0.33
C ALA A 295 -1.54 4.46 -1.18
N SER A 296 -0.66 3.46 -1.31
CA SER A 296 0.49 3.48 -2.23
C SER A 296 0.09 3.70 -3.69
N ILE A 297 -1.11 3.26 -4.11
CA ILE A 297 -1.57 3.37 -5.49
C ILE A 297 -1.86 4.83 -5.89
N PRO A 298 -2.82 5.54 -5.25
CA PRO A 298 -3.06 6.94 -5.56
C PRO A 298 -1.86 7.82 -5.22
N ALA A 299 -1.07 7.51 -4.19
CA ALA A 299 0.17 8.25 -3.87
C ALA A 299 1.19 8.20 -5.02
N SER A 300 1.47 7.00 -5.53
CA SER A 300 2.39 6.78 -6.64
C SER A 300 1.88 7.45 -7.91
N PHE A 301 0.57 7.41 -8.15
CA PHE A 301 -0.03 8.05 -9.32
C PHE A 301 0.04 9.58 -9.22
N ALA A 302 -0.27 10.15 -8.06
CA ALA A 302 -0.16 11.59 -7.80
C ALA A 302 1.27 12.09 -8.00
N LEU A 303 2.28 11.39 -7.46
CA LEU A 303 3.69 11.69 -7.69
C LEU A 303 4.06 11.61 -9.18
N ALA A 304 3.64 10.54 -9.88
CA ALA A 304 3.91 10.40 -11.29
C ALA A 304 3.33 11.56 -12.13
N VAL A 305 2.12 12.02 -11.78
CA VAL A 305 1.48 13.19 -12.40
C VAL A 305 2.27 14.48 -12.13
N ARG A 306 2.72 14.69 -10.88
CA ARG A 306 3.55 15.86 -10.52
C ARG A 306 4.90 15.87 -11.23
N LEU A 307 5.50 14.70 -11.46
CA LEU A 307 6.74 14.57 -12.21
C LEU A 307 6.56 14.73 -13.73
N PHE A 308 5.36 14.45 -14.23
CA PHE A 308 5.01 14.65 -15.64
C PHE A 308 4.65 16.11 -15.95
N GLN A 309 4.01 16.79 -15.01
CA GLN A 309 3.65 18.22 -15.08
C GLN A 309 4.25 18.99 -13.90
N PRO A 310 5.40 19.67 -14.13
CA PRO A 310 6.00 20.67 -13.25
C PRO A 310 5.05 21.51 -12.40
N GLY A 311 5.49 21.89 -11.19
CA GLY A 311 4.82 22.86 -10.35
C GLY A 311 4.75 24.27 -10.98
N PRO A 312 3.81 25.12 -10.54
CA PRO A 312 3.79 26.54 -10.90
C PRO A 312 4.89 27.35 -10.19
N SER A 313 5.54 26.79 -9.18
CA SER A 313 6.56 27.45 -8.36
C SER A 313 7.63 26.46 -7.90
N ILE A 314 8.84 26.98 -7.70
CA ILE A 314 10.00 26.21 -7.20
C ILE A 314 9.67 25.52 -5.87
N ALA A 315 8.99 26.20 -4.94
CA ALA A 315 8.59 25.61 -3.67
C ALA A 315 7.73 24.36 -3.86
N ALA A 316 6.78 24.39 -4.80
CA ALA A 316 5.94 23.23 -5.07
C ALA A 316 6.74 22.06 -5.67
N ASP A 317 7.80 22.34 -6.42
CA ASP A 317 8.70 21.32 -6.97
C ASP A 317 9.67 20.78 -5.92
N VAL A 318 10.16 21.61 -5.00
CA VAL A 318 10.93 21.17 -3.83
C VAL A 318 10.11 20.20 -2.99
N ILE A 319 8.86 20.55 -2.65
CA ILE A 319 7.94 19.66 -1.91
C ILE A 319 7.73 18.34 -2.68
N THR A 320 7.61 18.39 -4.00
CA THR A 320 7.46 17.18 -4.83
C THR A 320 8.71 16.30 -4.79
N VAL A 321 9.91 16.89 -4.82
CA VAL A 321 11.18 16.17 -4.74
C VAL A 321 11.38 15.57 -3.35
N VAL A 322 11.02 16.28 -2.29
CA VAL A 322 11.05 15.75 -0.91
C VAL A 322 10.11 14.56 -0.78
N ALA A 323 8.85 14.70 -1.24
CA ALA A 323 7.88 13.61 -1.24
C ALA A 323 8.35 12.42 -2.09
N LEU A 324 8.95 12.67 -3.25
CA LEU A 324 9.54 11.63 -4.10
C LEU A 324 10.69 10.90 -3.39
N GLY A 325 11.62 11.64 -2.80
CA GLY A 325 12.75 11.09 -2.06
C GLY A 325 12.28 10.21 -0.91
N MET A 326 11.27 10.68 -0.16
CA MET A 326 10.68 9.92 0.93
C MET A 326 9.95 8.65 0.46
N SER A 327 9.21 8.72 -0.64
CA SER A 327 8.58 7.53 -1.26
C SER A 327 9.60 6.50 -1.73
N LEU A 328 10.68 6.94 -2.41
CA LEU A 328 11.77 6.06 -2.85
C LEU A 328 12.50 5.44 -1.66
N TRP A 329 12.72 6.23 -0.61
CA TRP A 329 13.29 5.74 0.64
C TRP A 329 12.40 4.69 1.28
N ALA A 330 11.09 4.92 1.40
CA ALA A 330 10.17 3.93 1.96
C ALA A 330 10.22 2.58 1.21
N GLY A 331 10.25 2.59 -0.12
CA GLY A 331 10.34 1.37 -0.90
C GLY A 331 11.69 0.64 -0.78
N LEU A 332 12.80 1.37 -0.81
CA LEU A 332 14.15 0.84 -0.57
C LEU A 332 14.27 0.29 0.86
N ASN A 333 13.83 1.07 1.85
CA ASN A 333 13.85 0.74 3.25
C ASN A 333 13.10 -0.56 3.52
N GLY A 334 11.87 -0.65 3.03
CA GLY A 334 11.05 -1.83 3.18
C GLY A 334 11.68 -3.10 2.57
N ALA A 335 12.20 -3.02 1.34
CA ALA A 335 12.80 -4.20 0.72
C ALA A 335 14.11 -4.67 1.39
N VAL A 336 14.94 -3.71 1.81
CA VAL A 336 16.32 -3.99 2.23
C VAL A 336 16.40 -4.18 3.74
N PHE A 337 15.87 -3.23 4.51
CA PHE A 337 16.00 -3.20 5.96
C PHE A 337 14.79 -3.81 6.65
N GLY A 338 13.58 -3.54 6.17
CA GLY A 338 12.34 -4.07 6.75
C GLY A 338 12.17 -3.72 8.23
N ASP A 339 11.53 -4.61 9.01
CA ASP A 339 11.25 -4.43 10.45
C ASP A 339 12.12 -5.33 11.36
N VAL A 340 13.19 -5.89 10.79
CA VAL A 340 13.86 -7.10 11.33
C VAL A 340 14.60 -6.85 12.65
N ASP A 341 14.78 -5.59 13.07
CA ASP A 341 15.54 -5.26 14.28
C ASP A 341 14.82 -4.25 15.20
N THR A 342 13.95 -3.40 14.65
CA THR A 342 13.01 -2.54 15.42
C THR A 342 12.12 -3.34 16.35
N SER A 343 11.64 -4.51 15.92
CA SER A 343 10.87 -5.40 16.79
C SER A 343 11.68 -5.89 18.00
N LYS A 344 13.00 -6.03 17.92
CA LYS A 344 13.82 -6.45 19.06
C LYS A 344 13.99 -5.33 20.09
N VAL A 345 14.04 -4.08 19.65
CA VAL A 345 14.16 -2.93 20.55
C VAL A 345 12.82 -2.53 21.14
N CYS A 346 11.77 -2.57 20.32
CA CYS A 346 10.42 -2.18 20.73
C CYS A 346 9.66 -3.30 21.46
N TRP A 347 10.09 -4.56 21.26
CA TRP A 347 9.53 -5.79 21.86
C TRP A 347 10.65 -6.76 22.29
N PRO A 348 11.53 -6.37 23.23
CA PRO A 348 12.70 -7.17 23.61
C PRO A 348 12.34 -8.52 24.26
N ASP A 349 11.20 -8.61 24.92
CA ASP A 349 10.71 -9.82 25.58
C ASP A 349 9.78 -10.67 24.71
N GLY A 350 9.46 -10.22 23.49
CA GLY A 350 8.48 -10.86 22.60
C GLY A 350 7.03 -10.88 23.11
N ASN A 351 6.82 -10.57 24.39
CA ASN A 351 5.52 -10.50 25.05
C ASN A 351 4.88 -9.13 24.82
N GLY A 352 5.68 -8.06 24.72
CA GLY A 352 5.20 -6.68 24.80
C GLY A 352 4.48 -6.43 26.13
N LEU A 353 4.38 -5.23 26.65
CA LEU A 353 3.41 -4.27 26.14
C LEU A 353 3.23 -3.24 27.26
N TYR A 354 4.11 -2.26 27.28
CA TYR A 354 3.72 -0.97 27.83
C TYR A 354 4.25 0.14 26.93
N GLU A 355 5.52 0.08 26.56
CA GLU A 355 6.23 1.16 25.86
C GLU A 355 6.25 1.03 24.34
N ALA A 356 5.76 -0.09 23.81
CA ALA A 356 5.48 -0.33 22.40
C ALA A 356 5.00 0.91 21.59
N PRO A 357 4.08 1.74 22.10
CA PRO A 357 3.63 2.95 21.41
C PRO A 357 4.73 4.00 21.17
N LEU A 358 5.78 4.06 22.01
CA LEU A 358 6.91 4.98 21.82
C LEU A 358 7.56 4.79 20.46
N CYS A 359 7.66 3.54 19.99
CA CYS A 359 8.23 3.23 18.69
C CYS A 359 7.38 3.71 17.50
N TYR A 360 6.09 3.97 17.72
CA TYR A 360 5.23 4.52 16.68
C TYR A 360 5.45 6.03 16.50
N TYR A 361 5.79 6.75 17.57
CA TYR A 361 5.85 8.22 17.53
C TYR A 361 7.26 8.79 17.60
N THR A 362 8.25 7.97 17.91
CA THR A 362 9.62 8.42 18.11
C THR A 362 10.46 8.18 16.84
N PRO A 363 11.08 9.21 16.24
CA PRO A 363 11.80 9.08 14.99
C PRO A 363 12.92 8.02 15.03
N GLU A 364 13.72 7.98 16.08
CA GLU A 364 14.84 7.05 16.22
C GLU A 364 14.42 5.58 16.27
N PHE A 365 13.15 5.29 16.61
CA PHE A 365 12.59 3.93 16.62
C PHE A 365 11.67 3.65 15.42
N SER A 366 11.46 4.64 14.53
CA SER A 366 10.65 4.43 13.33
C SER A 366 11.39 3.53 12.35
N ALA A 367 10.69 2.55 11.77
CA ALA A 367 11.27 1.64 10.80
C ALA A 367 11.93 2.33 9.58
N LEU A 368 11.49 3.54 9.24
CA LEU A 368 12.11 4.32 8.16
C LEU A 368 13.42 5.00 8.57
N TRP A 369 13.66 5.28 9.85
CA TRP A 369 14.87 5.98 10.31
C TRP A 369 15.81 5.10 11.12
N TYR A 370 15.29 4.02 11.70
CA TYR A 370 16.08 3.05 12.49
C TYR A 370 17.35 2.55 11.78
N PRO A 371 17.37 2.34 10.44
CA PRO A 371 18.61 1.96 9.75
C PRO A 371 19.74 2.99 9.78
N PHE A 372 19.48 4.23 10.22
CA PHE A 372 20.50 5.24 10.48
C PHE A 372 21.00 5.23 11.93
N VAL A 373 20.30 4.51 12.81
CA VAL A 373 20.64 4.36 14.24
C VAL A 373 21.42 3.06 14.45
N GLU A 374 20.93 1.96 13.90
CA GLU A 374 21.56 0.65 14.00
C GLU A 374 21.89 0.06 12.62
N ASN A 375 23.13 -0.43 12.49
CA ASN A 375 23.62 -1.01 11.26
C ASN A 375 23.17 -2.47 11.12
N LYS A 376 22.37 -2.74 10.08
CA LYS A 376 21.98 -4.10 9.70
C LYS A 376 22.96 -4.70 8.71
N THR A 377 23.40 -5.94 8.95
CA THR A 377 24.14 -6.72 7.96
C THR A 377 23.22 -7.15 6.82
N LEU A 378 23.54 -6.76 5.59
CA LEU A 378 22.72 -7.06 4.40
C LEU A 378 23.14 -8.37 3.75
N THR A 379 22.16 -9.21 3.41
CA THR A 379 22.36 -10.37 2.54
C THR A 379 22.72 -9.95 1.12
N THR A 380 23.35 -10.83 0.34
CA THR A 380 23.67 -10.58 -1.08
C THR A 380 22.43 -10.18 -1.90
N GLY A 381 21.28 -10.82 -1.66
CA GLY A 381 20.02 -10.48 -2.35
C GLY A 381 19.54 -9.06 -2.02
N GLN A 382 19.68 -8.63 -0.75
CA GLN A 382 19.37 -7.26 -0.33
C GLN A 382 20.35 -6.24 -0.92
N GLN A 383 21.64 -6.54 -1.00
CA GLN A 383 22.65 -5.67 -1.62
C GLN A 383 22.36 -5.47 -3.11
N ILE A 384 22.07 -6.55 -3.85
CA ILE A 384 21.69 -6.48 -5.27
C ILE A 384 20.42 -5.63 -5.44
N TYR A 385 19.41 -5.85 -4.58
CA TYR A 385 18.19 -5.05 -4.63
C TYR A 385 18.46 -3.57 -4.33
N LEU A 386 19.30 -3.27 -3.34
CA LEU A 386 19.67 -1.90 -2.97
C LEU A 386 20.35 -1.18 -4.15
N LEU A 387 21.34 -1.80 -4.79
CA LEU A 387 22.02 -1.23 -5.96
C LEU A 387 21.04 -0.95 -7.11
N TYR A 388 20.18 -1.93 -7.42
CA TYR A 388 19.16 -1.76 -8.45
C TYR A 388 18.16 -0.66 -8.11
N GLY A 389 17.69 -0.63 -6.86
CA GLY A 389 16.73 0.37 -6.39
C GLY A 389 17.32 1.78 -6.38
N LEU A 390 18.61 1.94 -6.04
CA LEU A 390 19.34 3.21 -6.16
C LEU A 390 19.43 3.67 -7.62
N ALA A 391 19.68 2.74 -8.56
CA ALA A 391 19.67 3.06 -9.99
C ALA A 391 18.27 3.52 -10.46
N VAL A 392 17.20 2.87 -10.01
CA VAL A 392 15.82 3.31 -10.30
C VAL A 392 15.53 4.67 -9.66
N ALA A 393 15.95 4.89 -8.43
CA ALA A 393 15.78 6.16 -7.72
C ALA A 393 16.49 7.29 -8.47
N ALA A 394 17.74 7.09 -8.89
CA ALA A 394 18.48 8.04 -9.72
C ALA A 394 17.76 8.31 -11.05
N TYR A 395 17.27 7.26 -11.73
CA TYR A 395 16.52 7.39 -12.98
C TYR A 395 15.20 8.19 -12.84
N ILE A 396 14.53 8.14 -11.69
CA ILE A 396 13.30 8.92 -11.47
C ILE A 396 13.62 10.34 -10.99
N MET A 397 14.63 10.50 -10.12
CA MET A 397 14.98 11.78 -9.49
C MET A 397 15.78 12.72 -10.39
N TRP A 398 16.53 12.25 -11.38
CA TRP A 398 17.47 13.13 -12.09
C TRP A 398 16.80 14.34 -12.76
N ARG A 399 15.65 14.15 -13.43
CA ARG A 399 14.94 15.25 -14.11
C ARG A 399 14.43 16.33 -13.16
N PRO A 400 13.64 16.01 -12.11
CA PRO A 400 13.15 17.04 -11.21
C PRO A 400 14.30 17.73 -10.44
N VAL A 401 15.37 17.00 -10.08
CA VAL A 401 16.54 17.58 -9.39
C VAL A 401 17.32 18.54 -10.30
N ILE A 402 17.66 18.14 -11.52
CA ILE A 402 18.37 19.04 -12.46
C ILE A 402 17.56 20.29 -12.75
N ARG A 403 16.24 20.13 -12.89
CA ARG A 403 15.35 21.26 -13.14
C ARG A 403 15.37 22.24 -11.96
N LEU A 404 15.24 21.76 -10.72
CA LEU A 404 15.35 22.60 -9.53
C LEU A 404 16.71 23.30 -9.44
N ALA A 405 17.80 22.59 -9.73
CA ALA A 405 19.15 23.16 -9.73
C ALA A 405 19.30 24.29 -10.76
N ARG A 406 18.72 24.14 -11.96
CA ARG A 406 18.71 25.19 -13.00
C ARG A 406 17.87 26.39 -12.60
N GLU A 407 16.68 26.16 -12.05
CA GLU A 407 15.79 27.23 -11.57
C GLU A 407 16.45 28.01 -10.42
N ALA A 408 17.09 27.32 -9.47
CA ALA A 408 17.85 27.95 -8.40
C ALA A 408 19.07 28.73 -8.91
N GLY A 409 19.84 28.18 -9.86
CA GLY A 409 20.97 28.87 -10.48
C GLY A 409 20.54 30.13 -11.25
N GLY A 410 19.40 30.08 -11.93
CA GLY A 410 18.81 31.23 -12.62
C GLY A 410 18.33 32.33 -11.67
N LEU A 411 17.92 31.99 -10.44
CA LEU A 411 17.60 32.98 -9.40
C LEU A 411 18.85 33.61 -8.78
N LEU A 412 19.93 32.82 -8.64
CA LEU A 412 21.18 33.29 -8.04
C LEU A 412 22.00 34.15 -9.00
N ALA A 413 21.96 33.90 -10.32
CA ALA A 413 22.74 34.66 -11.28
C ALA A 413 22.45 36.18 -11.27
N PRO A 414 21.19 36.68 -11.27
CA PRO A 414 20.89 38.09 -11.12
C PRO A 414 21.24 38.65 -9.74
N ALA A 415 21.08 37.86 -8.67
CA ALA A 415 21.41 38.28 -7.30
C ALA A 415 22.91 38.49 -7.12
N VAL A 416 23.74 37.61 -7.70
CA VAL A 416 25.21 37.74 -7.73
C VAL A 416 25.65 38.91 -8.60
N VAL A 417 24.97 39.17 -9.72
CA VAL A 417 25.23 40.36 -10.56
C VAL A 417 24.87 41.66 -9.81
N ARG A 418 23.73 41.70 -9.10
CA ARG A 418 23.32 42.86 -8.28
C ARG A 418 24.26 43.12 -7.09
N ALA A 419 24.71 42.04 -6.44
CA ALA A 419 25.69 42.13 -5.36
C ALA A 419 27.06 42.60 -5.87
N ARG A 420 27.44 42.25 -7.10
CA ARG A 420 28.68 42.75 -7.75
C ARG A 420 28.58 44.18 -8.25
N SER A 421 27.38 44.66 -8.61
CA SER A 421 27.15 46.06 -9.01
C SER A 421 27.03 47.02 -7.82
N MET A 422 26.79 46.51 -6.61
CA MET A 422 26.97 47.25 -5.36
C MET A 422 28.47 47.23 -4.98
N ARG A 423 29.31 47.84 -5.80
CA ARG A 423 30.62 48.31 -5.34
C ARG A 423 30.40 49.69 -4.73
N TRP A 424 30.82 49.83 -3.47
CA TRP A 424 30.84 51.06 -2.69
C TRP A 424 31.69 52.14 -3.36
#